data_AF-A0A1Y4SBG5-F1
#
_entry.id   AF-A0A1Y4SBG5-F1
#
_cell.length_a   1.000
_cell.length_b   1.000
_cell.length_c   1.000
_cell.angle_alpha   90.00
_cell.angle_beta   90.00
_cell.angle_gamma   90.00
#
_symmetry.space_group_name_H-M   'P 1'
#
loop_
_entity.id
_entity.type
_entity.pdbx_description
1 polymer ?
#
loop_
_entity_poly.entity_id
_entity_poly.type
_entity_poly.pdbx_seq_one_letter_code
_entity_poly.pdbx_strand_id
1 'polypeptide(L)'
;MKKNLLYRIAILLAAVGLLLLLAVIGSGAAYPDLRFRIGAPLGLSLIFASLLLLFICWVWEIHDGIKGKQYLWAAILAILGCIVIVRILIRL
;
A
#
# COMPACT_ATOMS: atom_id res chain seq x y z
N MET A 1 -18.10 -2.67 -11.16
CA MET A 1 -18.42 -1.83 -9.99
C MET A 1 -17.93 -2.45 -8.66
N LYS A 2 -16.64 -2.82 -8.54
CA LYS A 2 -16.02 -3.29 -7.27
C LYS A 2 -14.60 -2.75 -7.00
N LYS A 3 -13.95 -2.12 -8.00
CA LYS A 3 -12.60 -1.53 -7.88
C LYS A 3 -12.51 -0.47 -6.78
N ASN A 4 -13.50 0.42 -6.72
CA ASN A 4 -13.55 1.50 -5.75
C ASN A 4 -13.63 0.97 -4.30
N LEU A 5 -14.20 -0.22 -4.11
CA LEU A 5 -14.29 -0.86 -2.80
C LEU A 5 -12.93 -1.44 -2.39
N LEU A 6 -12.25 -2.20 -3.27
CA LEU A 6 -10.91 -2.74 -3.00
C LEU A 6 -9.90 -1.64 -2.70
N TYR A 7 -9.90 -0.57 -3.51
CA TYR A 7 -9.05 0.59 -3.29
C TYR A 7 -9.34 1.29 -1.95
N ARG A 8 -10.62 1.47 -1.61
CA ARG A 8 -11.02 2.04 -0.30
C ARG A 8 -10.56 1.15 0.86
N ILE A 9 -10.73 -0.17 0.75
CA ILE A 9 -10.27 -1.12 1.78
C ILE A 9 -8.75 -1.04 1.94
N ALA A 10 -8.01 -0.97 0.82
CA ALA A 10 -6.56 -0.82 0.87
C ALA A 10 -6.17 0.46 1.62
N ILE A 11 -6.74 1.62 1.25
CA ILE A 11 -6.49 2.90 1.94
C ILE A 11 -6.85 2.79 3.43
N LEU A 12 -7.98 2.18 3.78
CA LEU A 12 -8.38 2.00 5.17
C LEU A 12 -7.37 1.12 5.94
N LEU A 13 -6.89 0.02 5.35
CA LEU A 13 -5.85 -0.80 5.96
C LEU A 13 -4.55 -0.03 6.18
N ALA A 14 -4.10 0.75 5.18
CA ALA A 14 -2.93 1.61 5.32
C ALA A 14 -3.12 2.65 6.42
N ALA A 15 -4.28 3.31 6.48
CA ALA A 15 -4.59 4.31 7.48
C ALA A 15 -4.63 3.72 8.90
N VAL A 16 -5.28 2.56 9.07
CA VAL A 16 -5.32 1.84 10.35
C VAL A 16 -3.93 1.38 10.75
N GLY A 17 -3.16 0.78 9.83
CA GLY A 17 -1.79 0.33 10.10
C GLY A 17 -0.87 1.49 10.50
N LEU A 18 -0.98 2.64 9.81
CA LEU A 18 -0.23 3.85 10.12
C LEU A 18 -0.63 4.43 11.48
N LEU A 19 -1.92 4.52 11.78
CA LEU A 19 -2.41 4.96 13.10
C LEU A 19 -1.90 4.07 14.22
N LEU A 20 -1.85 2.76 13.98
CA LEU A 20 -1.35 1.79 14.96
C LEU A 20 0.15 1.98 15.21
N LEU A 21 0.95 2.21 14.17
CA LEU A 21 2.36 2.56 14.30
C LEU A 21 2.56 3.89 15.03
N LEU A 22 1.79 4.93 14.68
CA LEU A 22 1.85 6.23 15.36
C LEU A 22 1.47 6.12 16.84
N ALA A 23 0.48 5.30 17.17
CA ALA A 23 0.10 5.05 18.57
C ALA A 23 1.23 4.34 19.34
N VAL A 24 1.91 3.38 18.72
CA VAL A 24 3.07 2.69 19.32
C VAL A 24 4.22 3.67 19.54
N ILE A 25 4.55 4.49 18.54
CA ILE A 25 5.62 5.50 18.63
C ILE A 25 5.27 6.55 19.70
N GLY A 26 4.03 7.07 19.68
CA GLY A 26 3.55 8.07 20.63
C GLY A 26 3.43 7.56 22.06
N SER A 27 3.26 6.25 22.25
CA SER A 27 3.28 5.62 23.58
C SER A 27 4.67 5.66 24.23
N GLY A 28 5.74 6.01 23.51
CA GLY A 28 7.12 5.94 24.01
C GLY A 28 7.58 4.52 24.38
N ALA A 29 6.77 3.51 24.05
CA ALA A 29 7.05 2.12 24.36
C ALA A 29 8.19 1.64 23.46
N ALA A 30 9.36 1.41 24.05
CA ALA A 30 10.49 0.82 23.37
C ALA A 30 10.60 -0.67 23.73
N TYR A 31 11.33 -1.46 22.95
CA TYR A 31 11.60 -2.84 23.32
C TYR A 31 12.18 -2.90 24.76
N PRO A 32 11.67 -3.76 25.66
CA PRO A 32 10.85 -4.97 25.42
C PRO A 32 9.33 -4.81 25.63
N ASP A 33 8.78 -3.60 25.68
CA ASP A 33 7.37 -3.40 26.00
C ASP A 33 6.41 -4.15 25.07
N LEU A 34 5.37 -4.75 25.65
CA LEU A 34 4.42 -5.61 24.92
C LEU A 34 3.72 -4.85 23.77
N ARG A 35 3.44 -3.56 24.00
CA ARG A 35 2.81 -2.66 23.02
C ARG A 35 3.68 -2.48 21.77
N PHE A 36 4.98 -2.33 21.94
CA PHE A 36 5.93 -2.26 20.82
C PHE A 36 6.07 -3.62 20.13
N ARG A 37 6.24 -4.68 20.93
CA ARG A 37 6.48 -6.04 20.43
C ARG A 37 5.34 -6.59 19.58
N ILE A 38 4.09 -6.25 19.88
CA ILE A 38 2.92 -6.70 19.11
C ILE A 38 2.45 -5.61 18.14
N GLY A 39 2.37 -4.36 18.60
CA GLY A 39 1.82 -3.27 17.82
C GLY A 39 2.67 -2.90 16.60
N ALA A 40 4.00 -2.91 16.72
CA ALA A 40 4.86 -2.56 15.58
C ALA A 40 4.78 -3.60 14.45
N PRO A 41 4.93 -4.93 14.69
CA PRO A 41 4.75 -5.92 13.62
C PRO A 41 3.34 -5.91 13.03
N LEU A 42 2.32 -5.71 13.86
CA LEU A 42 0.93 -5.75 13.42
C LEU A 42 0.59 -4.53 12.54
N GLY A 43 1.00 -3.33 12.96
CA GLY A 43 0.89 -2.12 12.14
C GLY A 43 1.64 -2.22 10.81
N LEU A 44 2.87 -2.76 10.85
CA LEU A 44 3.67 -2.99 9.64
C LEU A 44 3.00 -4.00 8.69
N SER A 45 2.46 -5.10 9.22
CA SER A 45 1.77 -6.12 8.42
C SER A 45 0.52 -5.57 7.72
N LEU A 46 -0.23 -4.68 8.38
CA LEU A 46 -1.38 -4.01 7.78
C LEU A 46 -0.98 -3.11 6.61
N ILE A 47 0.09 -2.32 6.77
CA ILE A 47 0.61 -1.48 5.71
C ILE A 47 1.10 -2.33 4.55
N PHE A 48 1.80 -3.43 4.83
CA PHE A 48 2.28 -4.34 3.81
C PHE A 48 1.14 -5.01 3.04
N ALA A 49 0.11 -5.48 3.73
CA ALA A 49 -1.09 -6.04 3.12
C ALA A 49 -1.82 -5.00 2.24
N SER A 50 -1.90 -3.75 2.68
CA SER A 50 -2.44 -2.65 1.87
C SER A 50 -1.64 -2.45 0.57
N LEU A 51 -0.31 -2.47 0.64
CA LEU A 51 0.54 -2.29 -0.54
C LEU A 51 0.28 -3.38 -1.59
N LEU A 52 0.14 -4.64 -1.16
CA LEU A 52 -0.22 -5.74 -2.05
C LEU A 52 -1.58 -5.53 -2.71
N LEU A 53 -2.59 -5.06 -1.96
CA LEU A 53 -3.90 -4.74 -2.50
C LEU A 53 -3.85 -3.59 -3.52
N LEU A 54 -3.11 -2.52 -3.21
CA LEU A 54 -2.91 -1.39 -4.13
C LEU A 54 -2.22 -1.83 -5.41
N PHE A 55 -1.24 -2.71 -5.32
CA PHE A 55 -0.55 -3.27 -6.48
C PHE A 55 -1.53 -4.04 -7.40
N ILE A 56 -2.41 -4.86 -6.82
CA ILE A 56 -3.44 -5.58 -7.58
C ILE A 56 -4.41 -4.58 -8.25
N CYS A 57 -4.85 -3.54 -7.53
CA CYS A 57 -5.70 -2.49 -8.11
C CYS A 57 -5.02 -1.80 -9.29
N TRP A 58 -3.73 -1.47 -9.16
CA TRP A 58 -2.94 -0.81 -10.20
C TRP A 58 -2.81 -1.67 -11.47
N VAL A 59 -2.48 -2.96 -11.33
CA VAL A 59 -2.43 -3.90 -12.48
C VAL A 59 -3.78 -3.98 -13.17
N TRP A 60 -4.85 -4.04 -12.40
CA TRP A 60 -6.21 -4.10 -12.95
C TRP A 60 -6.62 -2.79 -13.64
N GLU A 61 -6.13 -1.64 -13.17
CA GLU A 61 -6.37 -0.34 -13.79
C GLU A 61 -5.69 -0.22 -15.15
N ILE A 62 -4.46 -0.71 -15.28
CA ILE A 62 -3.76 -0.82 -16.57
C ILE A 62 -4.56 -1.72 -17.53
N HIS A 63 -4.98 -2.89 -17.07
CA HIS A 63 -5.76 -3.83 -17.90
C HIS A 63 -7.07 -3.20 -18.41
N ASP A 64 -7.81 -2.50 -17.56
CA ASP A 64 -9.04 -1.83 -17.98
C ASP A 64 -8.77 -0.62 -18.90
N GLY A 65 -7.68 0.12 -18.68
CA GLY A 65 -7.26 1.22 -19.57
C GLY A 65 -6.94 0.73 -20.99
N ILE A 66 -6.32 -0.45 -21.12
CA ILE A 66 -6.10 -1.13 -22.41
C ILE A 66 -7.44 -1.51 -23.04
N LYS A 67 -8.35 -2.12 -22.27
CA LYS A 67 -9.68 -2.55 -22.76
C LYS A 67 -10.56 -1.35 -23.19
N GLY A 68 -10.43 -0.21 -22.52
CA GLY A 68 -11.13 1.03 -22.82
C GLY A 68 -10.52 1.86 -23.97
N LYS A 69 -9.50 1.35 -24.67
CA LYS A 69 -8.69 2.07 -25.69
C LYS A 69 -8.00 3.35 -25.17
N GLN A 70 -7.89 3.52 -23.85
CA GLN A 70 -7.18 4.63 -23.21
C GLN A 70 -5.71 4.26 -22.98
N TYR A 71 -5.04 3.85 -24.05
CA TYR A 71 -3.67 3.32 -24.00
C TYR A 71 -2.66 4.32 -23.43
N LEU A 72 -2.85 5.61 -23.72
CA LEU A 72 -1.95 6.67 -23.26
C LEU A 72 -1.97 6.80 -21.73
N TRP A 73 -3.14 6.74 -21.10
CA TRP A 73 -3.28 6.76 -19.64
C TRP A 73 -2.77 5.48 -18.98
N ALA A 74 -3.06 4.32 -19.58
CA ALA A 74 -2.54 3.03 -19.10
C ALA A 74 -1.00 2.99 -19.17
N ALA A 75 -0.41 3.53 -20.24
CA ALA A 75 1.05 3.61 -20.40
C ALA A 75 1.68 4.55 -19.37
N ILE A 76 1.09 5.73 -19.12
CA ILE A 76 1.55 6.64 -18.06
C ILE A 76 1.51 5.95 -16.70
N LEU A 77 0.40 5.27 -16.36
CA LEU A 77 0.28 4.52 -15.11
C LEU A 77 1.34 3.42 -14.99
N ALA A 78 1.57 2.68 -16.07
CA ALA A 78 2.54 1.60 -16.14
C ALA A 78 3.98 2.11 -15.91
N ILE A 79 4.36 3.18 -16.60
CA ILE A 79 5.68 3.80 -16.48
C ILE A 79 5.88 4.32 -15.05
N LEU A 80 4.88 5.01 -14.49
CA LEU A 80 4.95 5.55 -13.13
C LEU A 80 5.18 4.42 -12.10
N GLY A 81 4.42 3.33 -12.19
CA GLY A 81 4.62 2.19 -11.29
C GLY A 81 5.96 1.50 -11.47
N CYS A 82 6.44 1.31 -12.71
CA CYS A 82 7.78 0.78 -12.96
C CYS A 82 8.88 1.66 -12.35
N ILE A 83 8.80 2.98 -12.49
CA ILE A 83 9.76 3.91 -11.88
C ILE A 83 9.80 3.74 -10.37
N VAL A 84 8.64 3.62 -9.72
CA VAL A 84 8.55 3.42 -8.26
C VAL A 84 9.21 2.11 -7.84
N ILE A 85 8.92 1.01 -8.55
CA ILE A 85 9.51 -0.31 -8.26
C ILE A 85 11.01 -0.29 -8.45
N VAL A 86 11.52 0.25 -9.57
CA VAL A 86 12.96 0.35 -9.85
C VAL A 86 13.65 1.18 -8.77
N ARG A 87 13.05 2.30 -8.38
CA ARG A 87 13.61 3.15 -7.33
C ARG A 87 13.67 2.45 -5.98
N ILE A 88 12.64 1.67 -5.63
CA ILE A 88 12.64 0.83 -4.42
C ILE A 88 13.74 -0.22 -4.50
N LEU A 89 13.90 -0.89 -5.65
CA LEU A 89 14.89 -1.95 -5.85
C LEU A 89 16.34 -1.43 -5.77
N ILE A 90 16.60 -0.22 -6.27
CA ILE A 90 17.92 0.43 -6.19
C ILE A 90 18.23 0.90 -4.75
N ARG A 91 17.19 1.22 -3.96
CA ARG A 91 17.32 1.73 -2.59
C ARG A 91 17.39 0.62 -1.54
N LEU A 92 17.05 -0.61 -1.90
CA LEU A 92 17.05 -1.80 -1.04
C LEU A 92 18.45 -2.43 -1.00
#